data_AF-K7EIV5-F1
#
_entry.id   AF-K7EIV5-F1
#
_cell.length_a   1.000
_cell.length_b   1.000
_cell.length_c   1.000
_cell.angle_alpha   90.00
_cell.angle_beta   90.00
_cell.angle_gamma   90.00
#
_symmetry.space_group_name_H-M   'P 1'
#
loop_
_entity.id
_entity.type
_entity.pdbx_description
1 polymer ?
#
loop_
_entity_poly.entity_id
_entity_poly.type
_entity_poly.pdbx_seq_one_letter_code
_entity_poly.pdbx_strand_id
1 'polypeptide(L)'
;MDTDLYDEFGNYIGPELDSDEDDDELGRETKDLDEMDDDDDDDDVGDHDDDHPGMEVVLHEDKKYYPTAEEVYGPEVETIVQEEDTQPLTEPIIKPVKTKKFTLME
;
A
#
# COMPACT_ATOMS: atom_id res chain seq x y z
N MET A 1 -2.40 -3.84 -24.33
CA MET A 1 -1.07 -3.44 -23.85
C MET A 1 -0.73 -4.46 -22.83
N ASP A 2 0.25 -5.30 -23.12
CA ASP A 2 0.64 -6.39 -22.24
C ASP A 2 1.38 -5.74 -21.06
N THR A 3 0.60 -5.43 -20.03
CA THR A 3 1.01 -4.72 -18.80
C THR A 3 2.11 -5.46 -18.05
N ASP A 4 2.29 -6.72 -18.39
CA ASP A 4 3.18 -7.65 -17.73
C ASP A 4 4.64 -7.45 -18.15
N LEU A 5 4.89 -6.58 -19.14
CA LEU A 5 6.24 -6.26 -19.64
C LEU A 5 6.80 -4.95 -19.04
N TYR A 6 6.07 -4.28 -18.16
CA TYR A 6 6.49 -3.03 -17.53
C TYR A 6 6.21 -3.06 -16.02
N ASP A 7 7.12 -2.54 -15.22
CA ASP A 7 6.98 -2.41 -13.77
C ASP A 7 6.11 -1.20 -13.39
N GLU A 8 5.70 -1.11 -12.13
CA GLU A 8 4.72 -0.15 -11.57
C GLU A 8 5.16 1.32 -11.63
N PHE A 9 6.45 1.58 -11.86
CA PHE A 9 6.99 2.92 -12.15
C PHE A 9 7.04 3.26 -13.65
N GLY A 10 6.60 2.35 -14.52
CA GLY A 10 6.56 2.51 -15.97
C GLY A 10 7.85 2.11 -16.71
N ASN A 11 8.80 1.45 -16.04
CA ASN A 11 10.04 0.97 -16.64
C ASN A 11 9.82 -0.41 -17.31
N TYR A 12 10.43 -0.65 -18.47
CA TYR A 12 10.30 -1.93 -19.18
C TYR A 12 11.09 -3.03 -18.49
N ILE A 13 10.42 -4.13 -18.14
CA ILE A 13 11.01 -5.33 -17.51
C ILE A 13 10.80 -6.58 -18.37
N GLY A 14 10.31 -6.41 -19.60
CA GLY A 14 10.08 -7.50 -20.54
C GLY A 14 11.38 -8.10 -21.09
N PRO A 15 11.28 -9.17 -21.90
CA PRO A 15 12.45 -9.80 -22.51
C PRO A 15 13.34 -8.78 -23.24
N GLU A 16 14.66 -8.93 -23.18
CA GLU A 16 15.60 -8.06 -23.90
C GLU A 16 15.25 -8.09 -25.39
N LEU A 17 14.91 -6.92 -25.94
CA LEU A 17 14.59 -6.81 -27.35
C LEU A 17 15.89 -6.95 -28.12
N ASP A 18 15.91 -7.86 -29.10
CA ASP A 18 17.02 -7.99 -30.07
C ASP A 18 17.32 -6.59 -30.61
N SER A 19 18.49 -6.07 -30.21
CA SER A 19 18.91 -4.71 -30.49
C SER A 19 19.38 -4.63 -31.94
N ASP A 20 18.43 -4.61 -32.87
CA ASP A 20 18.70 -4.38 -34.30
C ASP A 20 18.13 -3.03 -34.75
N GLU A 21 19.05 -2.07 -34.77
CA GLU A 21 19.20 -0.90 -35.66
C GLU A 21 18.27 0.33 -35.43
N ASP A 22 18.94 1.45 -35.10
CA ASP A 22 18.46 2.84 -34.92
C ASP A 22 17.69 3.18 -33.62
N ASP A 23 18.40 3.17 -32.49
CA ASP A 23 18.41 4.37 -31.61
C ASP A 23 19.77 4.46 -30.92
N ASP A 24 20.75 4.87 -31.71
CA ASP A 24 21.92 5.55 -31.18
C ASP A 24 21.43 6.67 -30.22
N GLU A 25 22.06 6.77 -29.04
CA GLU A 25 22.15 8.00 -28.23
C GLU A 25 21.39 8.11 -26.89
N LEU A 26 21.30 7.07 -26.05
CA LEU A 26 21.24 7.29 -24.58
C LEU A 26 22.08 6.27 -23.80
N GLY A 27 23.40 6.45 -23.86
CA GLY A 27 24.39 5.51 -23.33
C GLY A 27 24.76 5.63 -21.85
N ARG A 28 25.43 4.54 -21.41
CA ARG A 28 26.30 4.32 -20.23
C ARG A 28 25.54 4.17 -18.91
N GLU A 29 25.61 3.04 -18.21
CA GLU A 29 26.82 2.39 -17.70
C GLU A 29 26.37 1.08 -17.01
N THR A 30 27.02 -0.06 -17.30
CA THR A 30 27.13 -1.32 -16.50
C THR A 30 27.21 -2.54 -17.43
N LYS A 31 28.41 -2.79 -17.96
CA LYS A 31 28.82 -4.12 -18.43
C LYS A 31 29.83 -4.66 -17.44
N ASP A 32 29.79 -5.98 -17.29
CA ASP A 32 30.76 -6.86 -16.61
C ASP A 32 30.45 -7.16 -15.14
N LEU A 33 29.86 -8.34 -14.89
CA LEU A 33 30.16 -9.31 -13.82
C LEU A 33 29.01 -10.34 -13.72
N ASP A 34 29.03 -11.38 -14.55
CA ASP A 34 28.74 -12.76 -14.10
C ASP A 34 28.70 -13.74 -15.28
N GLU A 35 29.69 -14.63 -15.31
CA GLU A 35 29.64 -15.90 -16.03
C GLU A 35 30.39 -16.90 -15.16
N MET A 36 29.69 -17.59 -14.23
CA MET A 36 30.00 -18.91 -13.63
C MET A 36 28.69 -19.39 -12.94
N ASP A 37 27.81 -20.09 -13.65
CA ASP A 37 27.73 -21.56 -13.81
C ASP A 37 27.33 -22.30 -12.53
N ASP A 38 26.28 -23.08 -12.69
CA ASP A 38 25.46 -23.81 -11.72
C ASP A 38 26.17 -25.10 -11.23
N ASP A 39 25.50 -25.79 -10.31
CA ASP A 39 25.74 -27.17 -9.86
C ASP A 39 26.78 -27.39 -8.74
N ASP A 40 26.31 -27.39 -7.49
CA ASP A 40 26.55 -28.56 -6.64
C ASP A 40 25.36 -28.81 -5.70
N ASP A 41 24.82 -30.01 -5.86
CA ASP A 41 23.80 -30.68 -5.05
C ASP A 41 24.44 -31.02 -3.69
N ASP A 42 24.03 -30.36 -2.60
CA ASP A 42 24.39 -30.82 -1.26
C ASP A 42 23.17 -30.74 -0.33
N ASP A 43 22.71 -31.93 0.05
CA ASP A 43 21.81 -32.21 1.15
C ASP A 43 22.25 -31.44 2.42
N ASP A 44 21.68 -30.26 2.66
CA ASP A 44 21.60 -29.71 4.01
C ASP A 44 20.15 -29.65 4.44
N VAL A 45 19.68 -30.78 5.00
CA VAL A 45 18.58 -30.79 5.96
C VAL A 45 19.12 -30.12 7.24
N GLY A 46 19.42 -28.83 7.13
CA GLY A 46 19.89 -27.97 8.19
C GLY A 46 18.72 -27.64 9.09
N ASP A 47 18.75 -28.28 10.26
CA ASP A 47 18.30 -27.76 11.55
C ASP A 47 17.28 -26.60 11.44
N HIS A 48 15.99 -26.91 11.69
CA HIS A 48 15.03 -25.88 12.07
C HIS A 48 15.48 -25.32 13.42
N ASP A 49 16.43 -24.39 13.39
CA ASP A 49 16.69 -23.44 14.46
C ASP A 49 15.39 -22.66 14.67
N ASP A 50 14.60 -23.13 15.65
CA ASP A 50 13.37 -22.55 16.22
C ASP A 50 13.61 -21.16 16.88
N ASP A 51 14.66 -20.45 16.46
CA ASP A 51 15.22 -19.22 17.06
C ASP A 51 15.62 -18.18 16.00
N HIS A 52 14.85 -18.07 14.90
CA HIS A 52 14.90 -16.93 14.00
C HIS A 52 13.75 -15.95 14.31
N PRO A 53 13.93 -14.96 15.22
CA PRO A 53 12.93 -13.94 15.45
C PRO A 53 12.90 -13.00 14.23
N GLY A 54 12.02 -13.25 13.26
CA GLY A 54 11.82 -12.27 12.18
C GLY A 54 11.12 -12.71 10.90
N MET A 55 10.84 -14.00 10.68
CA MET A 55 10.11 -14.44 9.48
C MET A 55 8.60 -14.50 9.71
N GLU A 56 8.02 -13.44 10.26
CA GLU A 56 6.55 -13.33 10.36
C GLU A 56 5.98 -12.87 9.01
N VAL A 57 5.26 -13.77 8.34
CA VAL A 57 4.61 -13.49 7.06
C VAL A 57 3.30 -12.73 7.30
N VAL A 58 3.15 -11.57 6.65
CA VAL A 58 1.91 -10.79 6.70
C VAL A 58 0.96 -11.28 5.62
N LEU A 59 -0.27 -11.64 6.02
CA LEU A 59 -1.33 -12.01 5.07
C LEU A 59 -1.72 -10.82 4.19
N HIS A 60 -2.21 -11.08 2.98
CA HIS A 60 -2.56 -10.00 2.06
C HIS A 60 -3.68 -9.08 2.59
N GLU A 61 -4.57 -9.58 3.45
CA GLU A 61 -5.64 -8.80 4.09
C GLU A 61 -5.10 -7.85 5.18
N ASP A 62 -3.97 -8.23 5.80
CA ASP A 62 -3.31 -7.48 6.87
C ASP A 62 -2.18 -6.57 6.36
N LYS A 63 -1.94 -6.54 5.04
CA LYS A 63 -0.89 -5.72 4.44
C LYS A 63 -1.26 -4.24 4.57
N LYS A 64 -0.57 -3.54 5.46
CA LYS A 64 -0.68 -2.09 5.63
C LYS A 64 0.10 -1.38 4.52
N TYR A 65 -0.63 -0.70 3.63
CA TYR A 65 -0.04 0.02 2.48
C TYR A 65 0.36 1.46 2.81
N TYR A 66 -0.26 2.04 3.83
CA TYR A 66 -0.06 3.45 4.18
C TYR A 66 0.33 3.59 5.66
N PRO A 67 1.18 4.57 6.00
CA PRO A 67 1.46 4.92 7.39
C PRO A 67 0.18 5.35 8.11
N THR A 68 0.19 5.18 9.43
CA THR A 68 -0.90 5.65 10.29
C THR A 68 -0.91 7.18 10.37
N ALA A 69 -2.06 7.76 10.74
CA ALA A 69 -2.19 9.22 10.84
C ALA A 69 -1.24 9.83 11.91
N GLU A 70 -0.98 9.10 12.98
CA GLU A 70 -0.04 9.52 14.04
C GLU A 70 1.41 9.56 13.55
N GLU A 71 1.83 8.59 12.72
CA GLU A 71 3.18 8.59 12.14
C GLU A 71 3.41 9.76 11.17
N VAL A 72 2.35 10.24 10.51
CA VAL A 72 2.42 11.36 9.57
C VAL A 72 2.43 12.71 10.28
N TYR A 73 1.56 12.91 11.28
CA TYR A 73 1.36 14.22 11.93
C TYR A 73 2.07 14.36 13.28
N GLY A 74 2.43 13.26 13.92
CA GLY A 74 3.05 13.22 15.25
C GLY A 74 2.05 13.29 16.42
N PRO A 75 2.54 13.03 17.65
CA PRO A 75 1.70 12.88 18.84
C PRO A 75 1.10 14.20 19.36
N GLU A 76 1.57 15.35 18.86
CA GLU A 76 1.05 16.67 19.26
C GLU A 76 -0.26 17.05 18.54
N VAL A 77 -0.65 16.28 17.52
CA VAL A 77 -1.83 16.55 16.69
C VAL A 77 -2.89 15.48 16.95
N GLU A 78 -4.09 15.92 17.36
CA GLU A 78 -5.23 15.02 17.51
C GLU A 78 -5.80 14.67 16.12
N THR A 79 -5.71 13.39 15.75
CA THR A 79 -6.28 12.86 14.51
C THR A 79 -7.60 12.16 14.82
N ILE A 80 -8.71 12.76 14.39
CA ILE A 80 -10.07 12.23 14.63
C ILE A 80 -10.63 11.67 13.32
N VAL A 81 -11.05 10.41 13.34
CA VAL A 81 -11.78 9.77 12.24
C VAL A 81 -13.27 9.73 12.61
N GLN A 82 -14.13 10.41 11.84
CA GLN A 82 -15.59 10.36 11.99
C GLN A 82 -16.20 9.71 10.75
N GLU A 83 -16.58 8.44 10.89
CA GLU A 83 -17.18 7.66 9.80
C GLU A 83 -18.69 7.91 9.68
N GLU A 84 -19.33 8.33 10.77
CA GLU A 84 -20.77 8.55 10.85
C GLU A 84 -21.12 9.95 11.36
N ASP A 85 -22.33 10.40 10.99
CA ASP A 85 -22.87 11.68 11.42
C ASP A 85 -23.23 11.65 12.91
N THR A 86 -22.83 12.70 13.63
CA THR A 86 -23.22 12.90 15.04
C THR A 86 -24.67 13.38 15.21
N GLN A 87 -25.30 13.84 14.12
CA GLN A 87 -26.66 14.37 14.10
C GLN A 87 -27.43 13.77 12.92
N PRO A 88 -28.62 13.19 13.15
CA PRO A 88 -29.43 12.67 12.05
C PRO A 88 -29.98 13.80 11.19
N LEU A 89 -30.21 13.53 9.90
CA LEU A 89 -30.80 14.49 8.94
C LEU A 89 -32.18 15.05 9.36
N THR A 90 -32.89 14.36 10.25
CA THR A 90 -34.18 14.80 10.78
C THR A 90 -34.06 15.93 11.79
N GLU A 91 -32.90 16.11 12.42
CA GLU A 91 -32.64 17.18 13.37
C GLU A 91 -31.90 18.33 12.67
N PRO A 92 -32.45 19.55 12.64
CA PRO A 92 -31.77 20.69 12.05
C PRO A 92 -30.60 21.12 12.94
N ILE A 93 -29.52 21.60 12.31
CA ILE A 93 -28.34 22.16 13.00
C ILE A 93 -28.76 23.33 13.90
N ILE A 94 -29.60 24.24 13.39
CA ILE A 94 -30.18 25.35 14.15
C ILE A 94 -31.65 25.04 14.41
N LYS A 95 -32.00 24.84 15.68
CA LYS A 95 -33.38 24.53 16.08
C LYS A 95 -34.31 25.72 15.81
N PRO A 96 -35.40 25.54 15.05
CA PRO A 96 -36.38 26.60 14.84
C PRO A 96 -37.16 26.88 16.12
N VAL A 97 -37.59 28.13 16.29
CA VAL A 97 -38.44 28.53 17.42
C VAL A 97 -39.83 27.92 17.25
N LYS A 98 -40.20 26.98 18.12
CA LYS A 98 -41.51 26.30 18.11
C LYS A 98 -42.39 26.81 19.25
N THR A 99 -43.57 27.34 18.94
CA THR A 99 -44.59 27.64 19.94
C THR A 99 -45.54 26.45 20.07
N LYS A 100 -45.55 25.78 21.24
CA LYS A 100 -46.44 24.64 21.47
C LYS A 100 -47.84 25.17 21.82
N LYS A 101 -48.80 25.00 20.92
CA LYS A 101 -50.22 25.29 21.17
C LYS A 101 -50.92 23.99 21.53
N PHE A 102 -51.40 23.90 22.76
CA PHE A 102 -52.27 22.82 23.20
C PHE A 102 -53.66 23.39 23.47
N THR A 103 -54.70 22.65 23.12
CA THR A 103 -56.06 22.89 23.59
C THR A 103 -56.34 21.93 24.73
N LEU A 104 -56.80 22.41 25.89
CA LEU A 104 -57.43 21.52 26.85
C LEU A 104 -58.72 21.00 26.23
N MET A 105 -58.79 19.69 25.98
CA MET A 105 -60.05 18.98 25.83
C MET A 105 -60.55 18.65 27.24
N GLU A 106 -61.81 18.99 27.50
CA GLU A 106 -62.54 18.60 28.71
C GLU A 106 -62.93 17.11 28.67
#